data_AF-A0A3B8PUB6-F1
#
_entry.id   AF-A0A3B8PUB6-F1
#
_cell.length_a   1.000
_cell.length_b   1.000
_cell.length_c   1.000
_cell.angle_alpha   90.00
_cell.angle_beta   90.00
_cell.angle_gamma   90.00
#
_symmetry.space_group_name_H-M   'P 1'
#
loop_
_entity.id
_entity.type
_entity.pdbx_description
1 polymer ?
#
loop_
_entity_poly.entity_id
_entity_poly.type
_entity_poly.pdbx_seq_one_letter_code
_entity_poly.pdbx_strand_id
1 'polypeptide(L)'
;MPASSPVTTAVPWVNPLPTRLHHPVFGVFLLLVAADTIRRWLGLGWPGNGEDWSTAVWMVAALSLALGLARRLAVQNVVAVTLLAATLGTGIDLLNAHTSLPFGQRTLMDRAGPQTLGVAWFQPFLWVTLAIAGRGVARLILRPWRKLRYYGLWVIATATALALSMAIVLEPFAASSRWWWRLSRPGGWTWYGMPVTSALGWILTLLIIYGFTTPWFLNKQPVKQPTDWHPLLVWAVLALWLSVGNAQAGSWGAVLVGGVVGGVAAVLAVRGGRW
;
A
#
# COMPACT_ATOMS: atom_id res chain seq x y z
N MET A 1 -52.84 11.70 13.99
CA MET A 1 -51.77 10.74 14.36
C MET A 1 -50.44 11.44 14.13
N PRO A 2 -49.62 11.70 15.16
CA PRO A 2 -48.33 12.34 14.98
C PRO A 2 -47.36 11.37 14.27
N ALA A 3 -46.72 11.84 13.21
CA ALA A 3 -45.68 11.10 12.50
C ALA A 3 -44.52 10.85 13.45
N SER A 4 -44.29 9.58 13.82
CA SER A 4 -43.13 9.16 14.58
C SER A 4 -41.86 9.53 13.81
N SER A 5 -41.04 10.40 14.37
CA SER A 5 -39.72 10.75 13.86
C SER A 5 -38.91 9.47 13.62
N PRO A 6 -38.24 9.30 12.46
CA PRO A 6 -37.39 8.15 12.25
C PRO A 6 -36.26 8.17 13.28
N VAL A 7 -36.25 7.18 14.17
CA VAL A 7 -35.14 6.96 15.10
C VAL A 7 -33.91 6.68 14.23
N THR A 8 -33.05 7.67 14.05
CA THR A 8 -31.68 7.48 13.58
C THR A 8 -30.96 6.68 14.65
N THR A 9 -31.13 5.36 14.61
CA THR A 9 -30.32 4.43 15.38
C THR A 9 -28.89 4.59 14.88
N ALA A 10 -28.11 5.39 15.61
CA ALA A 10 -26.68 5.54 15.38
C ALA A 10 -26.11 4.13 15.33
N VAL A 11 -25.51 3.79 14.19
CA VAL A 11 -24.98 2.47 13.92
C VAL A 11 -23.94 2.16 15.00
N PRO A 12 -24.20 1.22 15.94
CA PRO A 12 -23.52 1.17 17.24
C PRO A 12 -22.02 0.83 17.18
N TRP A 13 -21.50 0.46 16.00
CA TRP A 13 -20.10 0.07 15.80
C TRP A 13 -19.24 1.11 15.06
N VAL A 14 -19.77 2.30 14.75
CA VAL A 14 -18.98 3.35 14.10
C VAL A 14 -18.18 4.10 15.15
N ASN A 15 -16.89 3.80 15.24
CA ASN A 15 -15.98 4.54 16.11
C ASN A 15 -15.95 6.03 15.68
N PRO A 16 -16.31 6.98 16.57
CA PRO A 16 -16.42 8.39 16.20
C PRO A 16 -15.04 9.02 15.89
N LEU A 17 -13.99 8.60 16.61
CA LEU A 17 -12.64 9.14 16.44
C LEU A 17 -12.03 8.81 15.06
N PRO A 18 -11.96 7.54 14.60
CA PRO A 18 -11.49 7.23 13.25
C PRO A 18 -12.30 7.94 12.16
N THR A 19 -13.61 8.11 12.36
CA THR A 19 -14.46 8.79 11.37
C THR A 19 -14.10 10.27 11.24
N ARG A 20 -13.82 10.96 12.36
CA ARG A 20 -13.39 12.37 12.36
C ARG A 20 -11.98 12.56 11.83
N LEU A 21 -11.05 11.68 12.19
CA LEU A 21 -9.63 11.81 11.84
C LEU A 21 -9.29 11.32 10.44
N HIS A 22 -10.12 10.45 9.86
CA HIS A 22 -9.85 9.85 8.55
C HIS A 22 -9.70 10.89 7.42
N HIS A 23 -10.64 11.83 7.31
CA HIS A 23 -10.62 12.87 6.27
C HIS A 23 -9.42 13.82 6.36
N PRO A 24 -9.08 14.42 7.52
CA PRO A 24 -7.92 15.29 7.60
C PRO A 24 -6.62 14.52 7.33
N VAL A 25 -6.46 13.29 7.83
CA VAL A 25 -5.27 12.48 7.55
C VAL A 25 -5.16 12.14 6.06
N PHE A 26 -6.27 11.83 5.40
CA PHE A 26 -6.28 11.63 3.95
C PHE A 26 -5.93 12.93 3.19
N GLY A 27 -6.43 14.08 3.64
CA GLY A 27 -6.05 15.40 3.09
C GLY A 27 -4.55 15.65 3.20
N VAL A 28 -3.95 15.37 4.38
CA VAL A 28 -2.50 15.48 4.58
C VAL A 28 -1.74 14.53 3.65
N PHE A 29 -2.21 13.29 3.47
CA PHE A 29 -1.62 12.35 2.51
C PHE A 29 -1.61 12.92 1.08
N LEU A 30 -2.73 13.47 0.61
CA LEU A 30 -2.80 14.08 -0.72
C LEU A 30 -1.88 15.29 -0.86
N LEU A 31 -1.82 16.14 0.17
CA LEU A 31 -0.93 17.30 0.20
C LEU A 31 0.54 16.89 0.16
N LEU A 32 0.94 15.85 0.90
CA LEU A 32 2.32 15.33 0.88
C LEU A 32 2.70 14.77 -0.50
N VAL A 33 1.80 14.01 -1.13
CA VAL A 33 2.03 13.49 -2.48
C VAL A 33 2.16 14.62 -3.49
N ALA A 34 1.26 15.61 -3.43
CA ALA A 34 1.29 16.77 -4.32
C ALA A 34 2.57 17.61 -4.10
N ALA A 35 2.92 17.89 -2.85
CA ALA A 35 4.11 18.64 -2.49
C ALA A 35 5.39 17.94 -2.96
N ASP A 36 5.54 16.63 -2.71
CA ASP A 36 6.71 15.88 -3.19
C ASP A 36 6.78 15.83 -4.72
N THR A 37 5.63 15.69 -5.39
CA THR A 37 5.57 15.70 -6.86
C THR A 37 6.01 17.03 -7.45
N ILE A 38 5.42 18.14 -6.96
CA ILE A 38 5.74 19.50 -7.39
C ILE A 38 7.22 19.80 -7.11
N ARG A 39 7.70 19.47 -5.91
CA ARG A 39 9.11 19.66 -5.52
C ARG A 39 10.05 18.97 -6.51
N ARG A 40 9.81 17.70 -6.84
CA ARG A 40 10.65 16.97 -7.81
C ARG A 40 10.60 17.60 -9.19
N TRP A 41 9.43 18.04 -9.62
CA TRP A 41 9.26 18.69 -10.93
C TRP A 41 10.03 20.02 -11.02
N LEU A 42 10.09 20.76 -9.92
CA LEU A 42 10.87 21.99 -9.79
C LEU A 42 12.37 21.76 -9.53
N GLY A 43 12.82 20.50 -9.39
CA GLY A 43 14.22 20.17 -9.07
C GLY A 43 14.67 20.66 -7.69
N LEU A 44 13.73 20.89 -6.76
CA LEU A 44 14.03 21.44 -5.45
C LEU A 44 14.49 20.33 -4.49
N GLY A 45 15.54 20.60 -3.70
CA GLY A 45 15.89 19.80 -2.54
C GLY A 45 14.84 19.98 -1.43
N TRP A 46 14.68 18.99 -0.55
CA TRP A 46 13.96 19.22 0.71
C TRP A 46 14.82 20.14 1.61
N PRO A 47 14.22 21.07 2.37
CA PRO A 47 14.97 21.90 3.30
C PRO A 47 15.61 21.04 4.41
N GLY A 48 16.92 21.21 4.63
CA GLY A 48 17.75 20.43 5.56
C GLY A 48 18.38 19.17 4.95
N ASN A 49 18.97 18.30 5.78
CA ASN A 49 19.44 16.95 5.37
C ASN A 49 18.26 16.00 5.01
N GLY A 50 17.06 16.54 4.75
CA GLY A 50 15.77 15.88 4.84
C GLY A 50 15.31 15.18 3.56
N GLU A 51 16.15 14.37 2.91
CA GLU A 51 15.68 13.45 1.85
C GLU A 51 14.57 12.48 2.39
N ASP A 52 14.46 12.36 3.71
CA ASP A 52 13.48 11.62 4.52
C ASP A 52 12.00 11.99 4.29
N TRP A 53 11.67 13.21 3.85
CA TRP A 53 10.25 13.62 3.80
C TRP A 53 9.47 12.89 2.70
N SER A 54 10.14 12.43 1.66
CA SER A 54 9.54 11.63 0.59
C SER A 54 9.02 10.27 1.08
N THR A 55 9.61 9.71 2.14
CA THR A 55 9.20 8.42 2.71
C THR A 55 8.03 8.57 3.69
N ALA A 56 7.79 9.78 4.21
CA ALA A 56 6.63 10.08 5.06
C ALA A 56 5.28 9.85 4.36
N VAL A 57 5.24 9.89 3.02
CA VAL A 57 4.08 9.52 2.21
C VAL A 57 3.54 8.13 2.59
N TRP A 58 4.43 7.15 2.80
CA TRP A 58 4.05 5.79 3.18
C TRP A 58 3.46 5.72 4.60
N MET A 59 4.02 6.48 5.54
CA MET A 59 3.51 6.56 6.91
C MET A 59 2.09 7.15 6.95
N VAL A 60 1.87 8.27 6.26
CA VAL A 60 0.55 8.92 6.25
C VAL A 60 -0.46 8.10 5.44
N ALA A 61 -0.04 7.42 4.36
CA ALA A 61 -0.88 6.47 3.64
C ALA A 61 -1.31 5.30 4.54
N ALA A 62 -0.38 4.68 5.25
CA ALA A 62 -0.66 3.60 6.20
C ALA A 62 -1.65 4.04 7.29
N LEU A 63 -1.43 5.22 7.87
CA LEU A 63 -2.32 5.81 8.88
C LEU A 63 -3.72 6.08 8.31
N SER A 64 -3.80 6.67 7.11
CA SER A 64 -5.06 6.96 6.43
C SER A 64 -5.87 5.68 6.16
N LEU A 65 -5.20 4.62 5.70
CA LEU A 65 -5.79 3.31 5.45
C LEU A 65 -6.23 2.62 6.74
N ALA A 66 -5.41 2.67 7.80
CA ALA A 66 -5.75 2.11 9.11
C ALA A 66 -6.97 2.81 9.72
N LEU A 67 -7.03 4.14 9.68
CA LEU A 67 -8.20 4.91 10.12
C LEU A 67 -9.43 4.59 9.26
N GLY A 68 -9.26 4.49 7.94
CA GLY A 68 -10.32 4.08 7.03
C GLY A 68 -10.90 2.70 7.39
N LEU A 69 -10.03 1.76 7.73
CA LEU A 69 -10.38 0.40 8.15
C LEU A 69 -11.04 0.38 9.54
N ALA A 70 -10.59 1.22 10.47
CA ALA A 70 -11.11 1.33 11.84
C ALA A 70 -12.53 1.91 11.93
N ARG A 71 -13.03 2.52 10.85
CA ARG A 71 -14.46 2.88 10.72
C ARG A 71 -15.36 1.67 10.52
N ARG A 72 -14.79 0.51 10.14
CA ARG A 72 -15.54 -0.67 9.66
C ARG A 72 -15.20 -1.95 10.41
N LEU A 73 -14.09 -1.98 11.12
CA LEU A 73 -13.62 -3.10 11.93
C LEU A 73 -13.32 -2.61 13.35
N ALA A 74 -13.32 -3.54 14.31
CA ALA A 74 -12.85 -3.26 15.66
C ALA A 74 -11.40 -2.75 15.62
N VAL A 75 -11.08 -1.74 16.44
CA VAL A 75 -9.73 -1.14 16.49
C VAL A 75 -8.67 -2.21 16.78
N GLN A 76 -8.97 -3.18 17.64
CA GLN A 76 -8.08 -4.31 17.93
C GLN A 76 -7.69 -5.10 16.67
N ASN A 77 -8.63 -5.33 15.76
CA ASN A 77 -8.35 -6.02 14.49
C ASN A 77 -7.48 -5.17 13.58
N VAL A 78 -7.73 -3.86 13.53
CA VAL A 78 -6.92 -2.94 12.73
C VAL A 78 -5.49 -2.90 13.26
N VAL A 79 -5.32 -2.76 14.57
CA VAL A 79 -4.01 -2.78 15.23
C VAL A 79 -3.28 -4.10 14.95
N ALA A 80 -3.97 -5.24 15.07
CA ALA A 80 -3.39 -6.55 14.76
C ALA A 80 -2.94 -6.64 13.29
N VAL A 81 -3.78 -6.21 12.34
CA VAL A 81 -3.43 -6.18 10.90
C VAL A 81 -2.21 -5.29 10.65
N THR A 82 -2.19 -4.08 11.19
CA THR A 82 -1.08 -3.13 10.99
C THR A 82 0.20 -3.64 11.61
N LEU A 83 0.14 -4.18 12.83
CA LEU A 83 1.32 -4.71 13.51
C LEU A 83 1.86 -5.94 12.79
N LEU A 84 1.02 -6.91 12.43
CA LEU A 84 1.46 -8.11 11.71
C LEU A 84 2.02 -7.78 10.33
N ALA A 85 1.38 -6.90 9.56
CA ALA A 85 1.91 -6.51 8.25
C ALA A 85 3.26 -5.79 8.38
N ALA A 86 3.37 -4.86 9.35
CA ALA A 86 4.62 -4.17 9.65
C ALA A 86 5.72 -5.14 10.08
N THR A 87 5.48 -5.99 11.08
CA THR A 87 6.51 -6.86 11.65
C THR A 87 6.92 -7.98 10.70
N LEU A 88 5.98 -8.64 10.03
CA LEU A 88 6.30 -9.72 9.09
C LEU A 88 7.04 -9.17 7.86
N GLY A 89 6.58 -8.05 7.28
CA GLY A 89 7.24 -7.45 6.13
C GLY A 89 8.66 -6.95 6.48
N THR A 90 8.78 -6.16 7.55
CA THR A 90 10.08 -5.65 8.03
C THR A 90 11.00 -6.79 8.47
N GLY A 91 10.47 -7.87 9.05
CA GLY A 91 11.24 -9.04 9.42
C GLY A 91 11.85 -9.76 8.21
N ILE A 92 11.12 -9.81 7.09
CA ILE A 92 11.65 -10.36 5.83
C ILE A 92 12.66 -9.39 5.19
N ASP A 93 12.46 -8.08 5.30
CA ASP A 93 13.47 -7.11 4.87
C ASP A 93 14.76 -7.21 5.70
N LEU A 94 14.64 -7.42 7.02
CA LEU A 94 15.78 -7.65 7.91
C LEU A 94 16.52 -8.93 7.53
N LEU A 95 15.77 -10.02 7.28
CA LEU A 95 16.35 -11.25 6.75
C LEU A 95 17.10 -10.99 5.43
N ASN A 96 16.53 -10.17 4.54
CA ASN A 96 17.17 -9.80 3.29
C ASN A 96 18.43 -8.95 3.49
N ALA A 97 18.45 -8.03 4.45
CA ALA A 97 19.63 -7.24 4.77
C ALA A 97 20.83 -8.12 5.20
N HIS A 98 20.56 -9.25 5.88
CA HIS A 98 21.61 -10.16 6.35
C HIS A 98 21.94 -11.31 5.38
N THR A 99 20.97 -11.80 4.61
CA THR A 99 21.12 -13.00 3.78
C THR A 99 21.05 -12.74 2.29
N SER A 100 20.64 -11.54 1.87
CA SER A 100 20.29 -11.19 0.49
C SER A 100 19.14 -12.00 -0.12
N LEU A 101 18.38 -12.72 0.72
CA LEU A 101 17.16 -13.44 0.35
C LEU A 101 15.97 -12.80 1.07
N PRO A 102 14.79 -12.66 0.45
CA PRO A 102 14.43 -13.15 -0.89
C PRO A 102 14.53 -12.08 -2.00
N PHE A 103 14.92 -10.84 -1.69
CA PHE A 103 14.87 -9.71 -2.64
C PHE A 103 16.17 -9.50 -3.44
N GLY A 104 17.21 -10.28 -3.13
CA GLY A 104 18.52 -10.19 -3.77
C GLY A 104 19.50 -9.28 -3.03
N GLN A 105 20.71 -9.17 -3.57
CA GLN A 105 21.79 -8.36 -3.01
C GLN A 105 21.56 -6.87 -3.26
N ARG A 106 20.97 -6.19 -2.27
CA ARG A 106 20.66 -4.75 -2.32
C ARG A 106 21.45 -4.03 -1.25
N THR A 107 22.02 -2.90 -1.61
CA THR A 107 22.59 -1.95 -0.64
C THR A 107 21.60 -0.80 -0.48
N LEU A 108 21.13 -0.57 0.73
CA LEU A 108 20.30 0.60 1.04
C LEU A 108 21.11 1.89 0.88
N MET A 109 20.44 2.93 0.42
CA MET A 109 21.02 4.26 0.28
C MET A 109 20.77 5.09 1.54
N ASP A 110 21.69 6.02 1.85
CA ASP A 110 21.50 7.00 2.91
C ASP A 110 20.29 7.91 2.65
N ARG A 111 19.96 8.10 1.36
CA ARG A 111 18.76 8.82 0.87
C ARG A 111 17.43 8.23 1.35
N ALA A 112 17.42 6.94 1.70
CA ALA A 112 16.23 6.27 2.22
C ALA A 112 15.86 6.74 3.65
N GLY A 113 16.73 7.55 4.25
CA GLY A 113 16.67 8.01 5.60
C GLY A 113 17.26 7.04 6.62
N PRO A 114 17.01 7.29 7.91
CA PRO A 114 17.55 6.47 8.99
C PRO A 114 17.26 4.98 8.79
N GLN A 115 18.28 4.16 9.04
CA GLN A 115 18.18 2.71 8.96
C GLN A 115 18.22 2.11 10.37
N THR A 116 17.30 1.19 10.66
CA THR A 116 17.28 0.42 11.89
C THR A 116 17.63 -1.02 11.55
N LEU A 117 18.77 -1.53 12.03
CA LEU A 117 19.23 -2.89 11.74
C LEU A 117 19.38 -3.19 10.23
N GLY A 118 19.77 -2.20 9.41
CA GLY A 118 19.92 -2.38 7.96
C GLY A 118 18.60 -2.41 7.19
N VAL A 119 17.52 -1.93 7.80
CA VAL A 119 16.17 -1.78 7.23
C VAL A 119 15.79 -0.31 7.25
N ALA A 120 15.26 0.23 6.14
CA ALA A 120 14.84 1.63 6.08
C ALA A 120 13.63 1.88 7.00
N TRP A 121 13.64 2.96 7.77
CA TRP A 121 12.62 3.24 8.80
C TRP A 121 11.17 3.24 8.28
N PHE A 122 10.95 3.52 6.99
CA PHE A 122 9.63 3.58 6.40
C PHE A 122 9.07 2.23 5.92
N GLN A 123 9.91 1.18 5.82
CA GLN A 123 9.52 -0.15 5.35
C GLN A 123 8.30 -0.74 6.09
N PRO A 124 8.17 -0.63 7.43
CA PRO A 124 6.96 -1.07 8.13
C PRO A 124 5.68 -0.45 7.56
N PHE A 125 5.71 0.85 7.25
CA PHE A 125 4.55 1.57 6.71
C PHE A 125 4.27 1.23 5.25
N LEU A 126 5.33 0.95 4.46
CA LEU A 126 5.20 0.43 3.11
C LEU A 126 4.38 -0.87 3.10
N TRP A 127 4.76 -1.85 3.94
CA TRP A 127 4.05 -3.13 4.02
C TRP A 127 2.62 -2.99 4.48
N VAL A 128 2.36 -2.17 5.51
CA VAL A 128 1.00 -1.88 5.98
C VAL A 128 0.15 -1.26 4.87
N THR A 129 0.71 -0.28 4.16
CA THR A 129 0.02 0.42 3.06
C THR A 129 -0.35 -0.56 1.96
N LEU A 130 0.61 -1.35 1.48
CA LEU A 130 0.38 -2.33 0.40
C LEU A 130 -0.63 -3.39 0.81
N ALA A 131 -0.55 -3.92 2.03
CA ALA A 131 -1.47 -4.94 2.52
C ALA A 131 -2.91 -4.43 2.62
N ILE A 132 -3.13 -3.26 3.25
CA ILE A 132 -4.49 -2.74 3.44
C ILE A 132 -5.07 -2.22 2.12
N ALA A 133 -4.28 -1.48 1.34
CA ALA A 133 -4.72 -0.94 0.05
C ALA A 133 -5.02 -2.07 -0.95
N GLY A 134 -4.08 -3.00 -1.12
CA GLY A 134 -4.22 -4.13 -2.05
C GLY A 134 -5.45 -4.99 -1.73
N ARG A 135 -5.64 -5.34 -0.45
CA ARG A 135 -6.83 -6.11 -0.03
C ARG A 135 -8.13 -5.31 -0.18
N GLY A 136 -8.11 -4.01 0.11
CA GLY A 136 -9.26 -3.12 -0.06
C GLY A 136 -9.73 -3.06 -1.52
N VAL A 137 -8.80 -2.84 -2.45
CA VAL A 137 -9.06 -2.83 -3.89
C VAL A 137 -9.51 -4.21 -4.38
N ALA A 138 -8.84 -5.29 -3.95
CA ALA A 138 -9.24 -6.66 -4.30
C ALA A 138 -10.70 -6.96 -3.90
N ARG A 139 -11.14 -6.50 -2.73
CA ARG A 139 -12.54 -6.66 -2.28
C ARG A 139 -13.54 -5.85 -3.11
N LEU A 140 -13.14 -4.71 -3.66
CA LEU A 140 -13.98 -3.94 -4.59
C LEU A 140 -14.12 -4.66 -5.91
N ILE A 141 -13.00 -5.07 -6.50
CA ILE A 141 -12.97 -5.83 -7.76
C ILE A 141 -13.82 -7.09 -7.59
N LEU A 142 -13.55 -7.89 -6.56
CA LEU A 142 -14.18 -9.19 -6.39
C LEU A 142 -15.60 -9.15 -5.80
N ARG A 143 -16.14 -7.96 -5.50
CA ARG A 143 -17.46 -7.80 -4.88
C ARG A 143 -18.59 -8.57 -5.59
N PRO A 144 -18.70 -8.58 -6.93
CA PRO A 144 -19.75 -9.32 -7.63
C PRO A 144 -19.69 -10.84 -7.37
N TRP A 145 -18.52 -11.37 -7.04
CA TRP A 145 -18.25 -12.81 -6.91
C TRP A 145 -18.21 -13.29 -5.45
N ARG A 146 -18.81 -12.55 -4.51
CA ARG A 146 -18.83 -12.91 -3.07
C ARG A 146 -19.43 -14.28 -2.75
N LYS A 147 -20.25 -14.84 -3.65
CA LYS A 147 -20.91 -16.14 -3.47
C LYS A 147 -20.03 -17.35 -3.83
N LEU A 148 -18.83 -17.14 -4.39
CA LEU A 148 -17.95 -18.24 -4.75
C LEU A 148 -17.41 -18.96 -3.50
N ARG A 149 -17.36 -20.30 -3.56
CA ARG A 149 -16.85 -21.18 -2.48
C ARG A 149 -15.45 -20.79 -2.01
N TYR A 150 -14.60 -20.33 -2.93
CA TYR A 150 -13.19 -19.97 -2.68
C TYR A 150 -12.95 -18.45 -2.68
N TYR A 151 -13.98 -17.65 -2.40
CA TYR A 151 -13.88 -16.17 -2.43
C TYR A 151 -12.70 -15.63 -1.61
N GLY A 152 -12.45 -16.17 -0.42
CA GLY A 152 -11.33 -15.75 0.42
C GLY A 152 -9.96 -15.93 -0.24
N LEU A 153 -9.73 -17.07 -0.92
CA LEU A 153 -8.48 -17.34 -1.64
C LEU A 153 -8.32 -16.41 -2.85
N TRP A 154 -9.41 -16.16 -3.59
CA TRP A 154 -9.39 -15.20 -4.70
C TRP A 154 -9.05 -13.78 -4.25
N VAL A 155 -9.54 -13.36 -3.08
CA VAL A 155 -9.17 -12.07 -2.48
C VAL A 155 -7.67 -12.02 -2.15
N ILE A 156 -7.11 -13.08 -1.55
CA ILE A 156 -5.67 -13.13 -1.26
C ILE A 156 -4.83 -13.08 -2.55
N ALA A 157 -5.19 -13.88 -3.55
CA ALA A 157 -4.49 -13.91 -4.83
C ALA A 157 -4.54 -12.55 -5.55
N THR A 158 -5.73 -11.93 -5.61
CA THR A 158 -5.92 -10.62 -6.25
C THR A 158 -5.21 -9.50 -5.47
N ALA A 159 -5.27 -9.52 -4.15
CA ALA A 159 -4.58 -8.55 -3.30
C ALA A 159 -3.05 -8.67 -3.43
N THR A 160 -2.55 -9.89 -3.57
CA THR A 160 -1.12 -10.17 -3.82
C THR A 160 -0.71 -9.64 -5.20
N ALA A 161 -1.50 -9.91 -6.24
CA ALA A 161 -1.24 -9.39 -7.58
C ALA A 161 -1.25 -7.85 -7.64
N LEU A 162 -2.20 -7.20 -6.94
CA LEU A 162 -2.28 -5.73 -6.87
C LEU A 162 -1.15 -5.08 -6.07
N ALA A 163 -0.66 -5.74 -5.02
CA ALA A 163 0.48 -5.25 -4.25
C ALA A 163 1.80 -5.50 -5.01
N LEU A 164 1.92 -6.66 -5.68
CA LEU A 164 3.07 -6.95 -6.54
C LEU A 164 3.14 -5.98 -7.73
N SER A 165 2.01 -5.63 -8.34
CA SER A 165 2.02 -4.67 -9.44
C SER A 165 2.46 -3.28 -8.97
N MET A 166 2.05 -2.86 -7.76
CA MET A 166 2.61 -1.66 -7.13
C MET A 166 4.12 -1.78 -6.91
N ALA A 167 4.60 -2.95 -6.45
CA ALA A 167 6.03 -3.20 -6.26
C ALA A 167 6.80 -3.12 -7.59
N ILE A 168 6.26 -3.64 -8.69
CA ILE A 168 6.88 -3.57 -10.04
C ILE A 168 7.04 -2.12 -10.54
N VAL A 169 6.20 -1.19 -10.07
CA VAL A 169 6.32 0.25 -10.36
C VAL A 169 7.24 0.94 -9.34
N LEU A 170 7.14 0.56 -8.06
CA LEU A 170 7.96 1.09 -6.97
C LEU A 170 9.44 0.80 -7.15
N GLU A 171 9.80 -0.41 -7.54
CA GLU A 171 11.18 -0.90 -7.56
C GLU A 171 12.06 -0.21 -8.59
N PRO A 172 11.62 0.01 -9.85
CA PRO A 172 12.31 0.89 -10.79
C PRO A 172 12.50 2.29 -10.23
N PHE A 173 11.47 2.86 -9.60
CA PHE A 173 11.57 4.19 -9.01
C PHE A 173 12.64 4.20 -7.91
N ALA A 174 12.64 3.21 -7.04
CA ALA A 174 13.59 3.02 -5.96
C ALA A 174 15.05 2.85 -6.43
N ALA A 175 15.27 2.03 -7.46
CA ALA A 175 16.58 1.66 -7.95
C ALA A 175 17.18 2.68 -8.92
N SER A 176 16.41 3.09 -9.95
CA SER A 176 16.92 3.97 -11.02
C SER A 176 17.22 5.39 -10.52
N SER A 177 16.38 5.93 -9.63
CA SER A 177 16.62 7.24 -9.01
C SER A 177 17.64 7.19 -7.86
N ARG A 178 18.11 5.98 -7.49
CA ARG A 178 18.93 5.71 -6.29
C ARG A 178 18.31 6.29 -5.02
N TRP A 179 16.97 6.29 -4.96
CA TRP A 179 16.23 6.86 -3.85
C TRP A 179 16.26 5.96 -2.61
N TRP A 180 16.10 4.65 -2.80
CA TRP A 180 15.97 3.71 -1.68
C TRP A 180 17.12 2.71 -1.61
N TRP A 181 17.52 2.15 -2.75
CA TRP A 181 18.54 1.10 -2.78
C TRP A 181 19.26 1.05 -4.13
N ARG A 182 20.43 0.39 -4.16
CA ARG A 182 21.12 -0.03 -5.41
C ARG A 182 21.45 -1.51 -5.40
N LEU A 183 21.56 -2.08 -6.59
CA LEU A 183 22.04 -3.44 -6.76
C LEU A 183 23.54 -3.51 -6.39
N SER A 184 23.90 -4.43 -5.50
CA SER A 184 25.29 -4.58 -5.04
C SER A 184 26.14 -5.39 -6.02
N ARG A 185 25.54 -6.35 -6.74
CA ARG A 185 26.20 -7.14 -7.78
C ARG A 185 25.31 -7.30 -9.01
N PRO A 186 25.71 -6.75 -10.18
CA PRO A 186 25.06 -7.06 -11.44
C PRO A 186 25.42 -8.49 -11.86
N GLY A 187 24.43 -9.36 -11.99
CA GLY A 187 24.67 -10.76 -12.36
C GLY A 187 23.43 -11.55 -12.82
N GLY A 188 22.30 -10.88 -13.05
CA GLY A 188 21.05 -11.52 -13.47
C GLY A 188 20.15 -10.58 -14.25
N TRP A 189 19.03 -11.10 -14.75
CA TRP A 189 18.05 -10.27 -15.44
C TRP A 189 17.43 -9.24 -14.47
N THR A 190 17.43 -7.98 -14.87
CA THR A 190 16.90 -6.88 -14.05
C THR A 190 15.81 -6.11 -14.79
N TRP A 191 14.80 -5.68 -14.04
CA TRP A 191 13.75 -4.77 -14.45
C TRP A 191 14.07 -3.38 -13.89
N TYR A 192 14.70 -2.52 -14.70
CA TYR A 192 15.14 -1.17 -14.31
C TYR A 192 15.95 -1.15 -12.99
N GLY A 193 16.87 -2.10 -12.84
CA GLY A 193 17.70 -2.27 -11.63
C GLY A 193 17.15 -3.27 -10.62
N MET A 194 15.84 -3.59 -10.64
CA MET A 194 15.21 -4.63 -9.81
C MET A 194 15.59 -6.03 -10.26
N PRO A 195 16.23 -6.89 -9.43
CA PRO A 195 16.35 -8.30 -9.73
C PRO A 195 14.97 -8.92 -9.90
N VAL A 196 14.74 -9.67 -10.98
CA VAL A 196 13.42 -10.32 -11.20
C VAL A 196 13.11 -11.35 -10.11
N THR A 197 14.13 -11.95 -9.51
CA THR A 197 14.00 -12.81 -8.31
C THR A 197 13.32 -12.09 -7.15
N SER A 198 13.42 -10.76 -7.06
CA SER A 198 12.70 -9.99 -6.06
C SER A 198 11.18 -10.09 -6.17
N ALA A 199 10.63 -10.32 -7.37
CA ALA A 199 9.19 -10.49 -7.53
C ALA A 199 8.69 -11.69 -6.70
N LEU A 200 9.50 -12.76 -6.62
CA LEU A 200 9.19 -13.91 -5.77
C LEU A 200 9.23 -13.54 -4.29
N GLY A 201 10.22 -12.74 -3.87
CA GLY A 201 10.28 -12.20 -2.51
C GLY A 201 9.05 -11.37 -2.13
N TRP A 202 8.58 -10.51 -3.05
CA TRP A 202 7.35 -9.74 -2.87
C TRP A 202 6.13 -10.65 -2.73
N ILE A 203 5.97 -11.61 -3.64
CA ILE A 203 4.85 -12.58 -3.61
C ILE A 203 4.87 -13.34 -2.29
N LEU A 204 6.00 -13.93 -1.90
CA LEU A 204 6.11 -14.73 -0.69
C LEU A 204 5.78 -13.91 0.56
N THR A 205 6.35 -12.70 0.66
CA THR A 205 6.10 -11.77 1.78
C THR A 205 4.63 -11.40 1.88
N LEU A 206 4.01 -11.04 0.76
CA LEU A 206 2.59 -10.68 0.71
C LEU A 206 1.69 -11.85 1.07
N LEU A 207 1.99 -13.07 0.59
CA LEU A 207 1.24 -14.27 0.94
C LEU A 207 1.35 -14.60 2.43
N ILE A 208 2.53 -14.45 3.03
CA ILE A 208 2.73 -14.59 4.47
C ILE A 208 1.89 -13.54 5.22
N ILE A 209 2.04 -12.25 4.87
CA ILE A 209 1.27 -11.17 5.49
C ILE A 209 -0.23 -11.45 5.38
N TYR A 210 -0.75 -11.79 4.20
CA TYR A 210 -2.18 -12.04 4.01
C TYR A 210 -2.66 -13.32 4.68
N GLY A 211 -1.84 -14.38 4.71
CA GLY A 211 -2.14 -15.61 5.42
C GLY A 211 -2.37 -15.35 6.90
N PHE A 212 -1.43 -14.62 7.53
CA PHE A 212 -1.50 -14.30 8.95
C PHE A 212 -2.52 -13.20 9.26
N THR A 213 -2.74 -12.19 8.41
CA THR A 213 -3.68 -11.09 8.73
C THR A 213 -5.14 -11.42 8.43
N THR A 214 -5.42 -12.46 7.63
CA THR A 214 -6.79 -12.78 7.18
C THR A 214 -7.81 -12.95 8.31
N PRO A 215 -7.52 -13.63 9.43
CA PRO A 215 -8.49 -13.77 10.54
C PRO A 215 -8.98 -12.42 11.08
N TRP A 216 -8.10 -11.43 11.14
CA TRP A 216 -8.41 -10.09 11.66
C TRP A 216 -9.13 -9.20 10.64
N PHE A 217 -8.97 -9.48 9.35
CA PHE A 217 -9.72 -8.81 8.29
C PHE A 217 -11.18 -9.27 8.18
N LEU A 218 -11.53 -10.40 8.80
CA LEU A 218 -12.90 -10.92 8.78
C LEU A 218 -13.75 -10.16 9.81
N ASN A 219 -14.80 -9.50 9.33
CA ASN A 219 -15.81 -8.96 10.23
C ASN A 219 -16.66 -10.12 10.77
N LYS A 220 -16.56 -10.37 12.07
CA LYS A 220 -17.33 -11.43 12.76
C LYS A 220 -18.84 -11.12 12.79
N GLN A 221 -19.22 -9.85 12.59
CA GLN A 221 -20.62 -9.44 12.51
C GLN A 221 -21.01 -9.22 11.05
N PRO A 222 -21.91 -10.05 10.49
CA PRO A 222 -22.32 -9.95 9.10
C PRO A 222 -23.26 -8.76 8.89
N VAL A 223 -22.72 -7.55 8.87
CA VAL A 223 -23.49 -6.34 8.54
C VAL A 223 -23.18 -5.89 7.12
N LYS A 224 -24.22 -5.49 6.38
CA LYS A 224 -24.06 -4.83 5.08
C LYS A 224 -23.26 -3.54 5.26
N GLN A 225 -22.01 -3.56 4.83
CA GLN A 225 -21.17 -2.37 4.83
C GLN A 225 -21.30 -1.64 3.50
N PRO A 226 -21.31 -0.29 3.50
CA PRO A 226 -21.28 0.50 2.27
C PRO A 226 -20.00 0.22 1.47
N THR A 227 -20.00 0.50 0.17
CA THR A 227 -18.78 0.41 -0.65
C THR A 227 -17.67 1.30 -0.06
N ASP A 228 -16.43 0.82 -0.04
CA ASP A 228 -15.29 1.63 0.43
C ASP A 228 -14.35 1.97 -0.73
N TRP A 229 -14.42 3.19 -1.23
CA TRP A 229 -13.55 3.65 -2.31
C TRP A 229 -12.20 4.13 -1.81
N HIS A 230 -12.03 4.32 -0.50
CA HIS A 230 -10.81 4.88 0.08
C HIS A 230 -9.54 4.09 -0.25
N PRO A 231 -9.50 2.75 -0.11
CA PRO A 231 -8.30 1.98 -0.48
C PRO A 231 -7.92 2.13 -1.96
N LEU A 232 -8.92 2.26 -2.85
CA LEU A 232 -8.69 2.51 -4.27
C LEU A 232 -8.07 3.88 -4.53
N LEU A 233 -8.57 4.92 -3.85
CA LEU A 233 -8.02 6.27 -3.98
C LEU A 233 -6.56 6.33 -3.52
N VAL A 234 -6.26 5.78 -2.33
CA VAL A 234 -4.87 5.74 -1.82
C VAL A 234 -3.97 4.93 -2.77
N TRP A 235 -4.42 3.75 -3.20
CA TRP A 235 -3.67 2.91 -4.14
C TRP A 235 -3.41 3.63 -5.47
N ALA A 236 -4.42 4.27 -6.07
CA ALA A 236 -4.29 4.97 -7.34
C ALA A 236 -3.40 6.20 -7.25
N VAL A 237 -3.50 6.98 -6.17
CA VAL A 237 -2.64 8.14 -5.92
C VAL A 237 -1.17 7.71 -5.75
N LEU A 238 -0.91 6.63 -5.03
CA LEU A 238 0.44 6.08 -4.90
C LEU A 238 0.99 5.57 -6.24
N ALA A 239 0.18 4.83 -7.01
CA ALA A 239 0.58 4.37 -8.34
C ALA A 239 0.93 5.55 -9.27
N LEU A 240 0.14 6.63 -9.23
CA LEU A 240 0.41 7.84 -9.99
C LEU A 240 1.70 8.53 -9.51
N TRP A 241 1.86 8.72 -8.20
CA TRP A 241 3.07 9.31 -7.60
C TRP A 241 4.34 8.57 -8.01
N LEU A 242 4.33 7.23 -7.93
CA LEU A 242 5.44 6.39 -8.36
C LEU A 242 5.66 6.45 -9.88
N SER A 243 4.59 6.54 -10.67
CA SER A 243 4.69 6.67 -12.14
C SER A 243 5.32 8.01 -12.53
N VAL A 244 4.96 9.11 -11.85
CA VAL A 244 5.61 10.41 -12.07
C VAL A 244 7.10 10.35 -11.67
N GLY A 245 7.42 9.72 -10.54
CA GLY A 245 8.82 9.49 -10.15
C GLY A 245 9.61 8.67 -11.18
N ASN A 246 9.00 7.63 -11.75
CA ASN A 246 9.61 6.84 -12.82
C ASN A 246 9.81 7.63 -14.12
N ALA A 247 8.84 8.49 -14.49
CA ALA A 247 8.96 9.34 -15.67
C ALA A 247 10.15 10.30 -15.53
N GLN A 248 10.32 10.89 -14.34
CA GLN A 248 11.46 11.76 -14.02
C GLN A 248 12.80 11.02 -14.06
N ALA A 249 12.81 9.73 -13.69
CA ALA A 249 14.00 8.87 -13.75
C ALA A 249 14.25 8.26 -15.16
N GLY A 250 13.41 8.58 -16.16
CA GLY A 250 13.52 8.02 -17.51
C GLY A 250 13.06 6.57 -17.65
N SER A 251 12.42 5.99 -16.63
CA SER A 251 11.96 4.59 -16.59
C SER A 251 10.59 4.41 -17.25
N TRP A 252 10.47 4.77 -18.53
CA TRP A 252 9.19 4.82 -19.26
C TRP A 252 8.43 3.49 -19.31
N GLY A 253 9.13 2.35 -19.32
CA GLY A 253 8.48 1.04 -19.22
C GLY A 253 7.71 0.86 -17.90
N ALA A 254 8.26 1.33 -16.79
CA ALA A 254 7.59 1.31 -15.50
C ALA A 254 6.38 2.27 -15.45
N VAL A 255 6.47 3.42 -16.14
CA VAL A 255 5.35 4.37 -16.31
C VAL A 255 4.19 3.70 -17.07
N LEU A 256 4.48 3.04 -18.19
CA LEU A 256 3.48 2.32 -18.97
C LEU A 256 2.82 1.21 -18.16
N VAL A 257 3.62 0.40 -17.45
CA VAL A 257 3.09 -0.64 -16.56
C VAL A 257 2.19 -0.03 -15.47
N GLY A 258 2.64 1.04 -14.81
CA GLY A 258 1.85 1.74 -13.80
C GLY A 258 0.53 2.29 -14.34
N GLY A 259 0.54 2.90 -15.53
CA GLY A 259 -0.66 3.39 -16.21
C GLY A 259 -1.64 2.29 -16.57
N VAL A 260 -1.17 1.19 -17.17
CA VAL A 260 -2.01 0.05 -17.58
C VAL A 260 -2.61 -0.64 -16.36
N VAL A 261 -1.78 -1.01 -15.37
CA VAL A 261 -2.25 -1.65 -14.14
C VAL A 261 -3.20 -0.73 -13.39
N GLY A 262 -2.87 0.56 -13.30
CA GLY A 262 -3.70 1.57 -12.66
C GLY A 262 -5.09 1.68 -13.30
N GLY A 263 -5.13 1.81 -14.63
CA GLY A 263 -6.37 1.88 -15.40
C GLY A 263 -7.21 0.61 -15.26
N VAL A 264 -6.60 -0.57 -15.42
CA VAL A 264 -7.31 -1.86 -15.29
C VAL A 264 -7.86 -2.04 -13.88
N ALA A 265 -7.06 -1.79 -12.84
CA ALA A 265 -7.51 -1.91 -11.45
C ALA A 265 -8.66 -0.94 -11.13
N ALA A 266 -8.58 0.31 -11.60
CA ALA A 266 -9.64 1.29 -11.43
C ALA A 266 -10.94 0.88 -12.14
N VAL A 267 -10.86 0.46 -13.41
CA VAL A 267 -12.04 0.00 -14.18
C VAL A 267 -12.70 -1.20 -13.51
N LEU A 268 -11.91 -2.21 -13.11
CA LEU A 268 -12.43 -3.40 -12.44
C LEU A 268 -13.02 -3.08 -11.07
N ALA A 269 -12.39 -2.19 -10.30
CA ALA A 269 -12.88 -1.79 -8.98
C ALA A 269 -14.16 -0.94 -9.09
N VAL A 270 -14.25 -0.04 -10.07
CA VAL A 270 -15.46 0.76 -10.34
C VAL A 270 -16.61 -0.15 -10.77
N ARG A 271 -16.35 -1.10 -11.68
CA ARG A 271 -17.34 -2.09 -12.09
C ARG A 271 -17.80 -2.92 -10.90
N GLY A 272 -16.88 -3.44 -10.09
CA GLY A 272 -17.19 -4.26 -8.94
C GLY A 272 -17.93 -3.51 -7.82
N GLY A 273 -17.61 -2.23 -7.58
CA GLY A 273 -18.25 -1.42 -6.54
C GLY A 273 -19.67 -0.93 -6.87
N ARG A 274 -20.10 -1.01 -8.14
CA ARG A 274 -21.47 -0.73 -8.57
C ARG A 274 -22.44 -1.91 -8.38
N TRP A 275 -21.93 -3.11 -8.17
CA TRP A 275 -22.69 -4.30 -7.73
C TRP A 275 -22.93 -4.30 -6.22
#